data_AF-A0AAP5KP39-F1
#
_entry.id   AF-A0AAP5KP39-F1
#
_cell.length_a   1.000
_cell.length_b   1.000
_cell.length_c   1.000
_cell.angle_alpha   90.00
_cell.angle_beta   90.00
_cell.angle_gamma   90.00
#
_symmetry.space_group_name_H-M   'P 1'
#
loop_
_entity.id
_entity.type
_entity.pdbx_description
1 polymer ?
#
loop_
_entity_poly.entity_id
_entity_poly.type
_entity_poly.pdbx_seq_one_letter_code
_entity_poly.pdbx_strand_id
1 'polypeptide(L)'
;MNKEATKSDQEYRKKLKRQNLIYLMIVIFMLACSGILFVGTTWYELAIKDRAVGFLLGFFLSLSVVFMIYIIRNRRAMNDSEKLKKQRIAKTDERNLEIASKALQITGYVMATVLVLLSLIGSFISKNLMFTASSLLYVFLTSYLICYVYFRKKL
;
A
#
# COMPACT_ATOMS: atom_id res chain seq x y z
N MET A 1 6.41 -24.72 -28.51
CA MET A 1 5.03 -25.09 -28.14
C MET A 1 4.22 -23.84 -27.83
N ASN A 2 3.45 -23.38 -28.79
CA ASN A 2 2.60 -22.20 -28.69
C ASN A 2 1.31 -22.59 -27.95
N LYS A 3 1.25 -22.37 -26.63
CA LYS A 3 0.02 -22.57 -25.85
C LYS A 3 -0.78 -21.28 -25.94
N GLU A 4 -1.89 -21.34 -26.67
CA GLU A 4 -2.88 -20.26 -26.73
C GLU A 4 -3.19 -19.76 -25.31
N ALA A 5 -2.97 -18.46 -25.07
CA ALA A 5 -3.33 -17.85 -23.81
C ALA A 5 -4.85 -17.86 -23.71
N THR A 6 -5.40 -18.66 -22.78
CA THR A 6 -6.81 -18.66 -22.43
C THR A 6 -7.29 -17.22 -22.22
N LYS A 7 -8.53 -16.86 -22.60
CA LYS A 7 -9.10 -15.50 -22.37
C LYS A 7 -8.87 -15.00 -20.93
N SER A 8 -9.00 -15.91 -19.95
CA SER A 8 -8.74 -15.66 -18.54
C SER A 8 -7.28 -15.37 -18.18
N ASP A 9 -6.30 -15.86 -18.94
CA ASP A 9 -4.87 -15.54 -18.76
C ASP A 9 -4.57 -14.14 -19.30
N GLN A 10 -5.21 -13.75 -20.40
CA GLN A 10 -5.09 -12.40 -20.97
C GLN A 10 -5.70 -11.33 -20.05
N GLU A 11 -6.88 -11.61 -19.47
CA GLU A 11 -7.50 -10.73 -18.47
C GLU A 11 -6.61 -10.57 -17.23
N TYR A 12 -6.05 -11.68 -16.72
CA TYR A 12 -5.15 -11.63 -15.57
C TYR A 12 -3.87 -10.85 -15.87
N ARG A 13 -3.30 -10.97 -17.08
CA ARG A 13 -2.18 -10.12 -17.55
C ARG A 13 -2.56 -8.63 -17.55
N LYS A 14 -3.75 -8.26 -18.05
CA LYS A 14 -4.24 -6.88 -18.01
C LYS A 14 -4.37 -6.36 -16.57
N LYS A 15 -4.88 -7.19 -15.66
CA LYS A 15 -4.96 -6.87 -14.22
C LYS A 15 -3.57 -6.63 -13.61
N LEU A 16 -2.59 -7.49 -13.89
CA LEU A 16 -1.21 -7.32 -13.43
C LEU A 16 -0.53 -6.08 -14.03
N LYS A 17 -0.78 -5.75 -15.31
CA LYS A 17 -0.27 -4.51 -15.92
C LYS A 17 -0.82 -3.27 -15.21
N ARG A 18 -2.12 -3.23 -14.92
CA ARG A 18 -2.74 -2.13 -14.15
C ARG A 18 -2.17 -2.03 -12.74
N GLN A 19 -1.98 -3.16 -12.06
CA GLN A 19 -1.33 -3.18 -10.73
C GLN A 19 0.10 -2.64 -10.78
N ASN A 20 0.89 -3.06 -11.77
CA ASN A 20 2.24 -2.57 -11.95
C ASN A 20 2.29 -1.06 -12.26
N LEU A 21 1.32 -0.53 -13.00
CA LEU A 21 1.21 0.91 -13.23
C LEU A 21 0.97 1.65 -11.92
N ILE A 22 0.03 1.17 -11.09
CA ILE A 22 -0.23 1.77 -9.77
C ILE A 22 1.02 1.71 -8.88
N TYR A 23 1.70 0.55 -8.81
CA TYR A 23 2.94 0.43 -8.04
C TYR A 23 4.04 1.36 -8.55
N LEU A 24 4.16 1.54 -9.86
CA LEU A 24 5.12 2.47 -10.46
C LEU A 24 4.80 3.92 -10.06
N MET A 25 3.52 4.31 -10.12
CA MET A 25 3.08 5.64 -9.69
C MET A 25 3.41 5.88 -8.20
N ILE A 26 3.22 4.87 -7.35
CA ILE A 26 3.58 4.94 -5.92
C ILE A 26 5.10 5.13 -5.75
N VAL A 27 5.92 4.37 -6.49
CA VAL A 27 7.39 4.51 -6.43
C VAL A 27 7.82 5.90 -6.89
N ILE A 28 7.29 6.40 -8.00
CA ILE A 28 7.60 7.76 -8.50
C ILE A 28 7.22 8.81 -7.46
N PHE A 29 6.04 8.68 -6.85
CA PHE A 29 5.59 9.58 -5.79
C PHE A 29 6.53 9.56 -4.57
N MET A 30 6.93 8.38 -4.10
CA MET A 30 7.87 8.25 -2.97
C MET A 30 9.24 8.84 -3.29
N LEU A 31 9.76 8.62 -4.51
CA LEU A 31 11.01 9.23 -4.95
C LEU A 31 10.92 10.75 -5.08
N ALA A 32 9.78 11.28 -5.53
CA ALA A 32 9.53 12.71 -5.56
C ALA A 32 9.51 13.31 -4.15
N CYS A 33 8.83 12.67 -3.19
CA CYS A 33 8.86 13.09 -1.78
C CYS A 33 10.28 13.07 -1.21
N SER A 34 11.07 12.03 -1.50
CA SER A 34 12.49 11.96 -1.09
C SER A 34 13.32 13.07 -1.72
N GLY A 35 13.11 13.39 -3.01
CA GLY A 35 13.80 14.48 -3.70
C GLY A 35 13.46 15.85 -3.12
N ILE A 36 12.18 16.10 -2.81
CA ILE A 36 11.72 17.33 -2.16
C ILE A 36 12.35 17.46 -0.78
N LEU A 37 12.37 16.39 0.03
CA LEU A 37 13.03 16.41 1.33
C LEU A 37 14.52 16.72 1.19
N PHE A 38 15.22 16.05 0.26
CA PHE A 38 16.64 16.24 0.05
C PHE A 38 16.96 17.68 -0.38
N VAL A 39 16.26 18.23 -1.38
CA VAL A 39 16.45 19.61 -1.85
C VAL A 39 16.06 20.62 -0.78
N GLY A 40 14.93 20.42 -0.10
CA GLY A 40 14.45 21.31 0.93
C GLY A 40 15.41 21.43 2.12
N THR A 41 16.07 20.34 2.50
CA THR A 41 17.03 20.36 3.61
C THR A 41 18.42 20.85 3.19
N THR A 42 18.86 20.55 1.96
CA THR A 42 20.22 20.89 1.51
C THR A 42 20.34 22.25 0.82
N TRP A 43 19.29 22.74 0.15
CA TRP A 43 19.32 24.01 -0.61
C TRP A 43 18.57 25.15 0.08
N TYR A 44 17.51 24.83 0.84
CA TYR A 44 16.64 25.83 1.46
C TYR A 44 16.79 25.90 2.99
N GLU A 45 17.74 25.15 3.56
CA GLU A 45 17.99 25.06 5.01
C GLU A 45 16.71 24.96 5.85
N LEU A 46 15.72 24.19 5.37
CA LEU A 46 14.49 23.99 6.11
C LEU A 46 14.84 23.43 7.49
N ALA A 47 14.38 24.11 8.54
CA ALA A 47 14.60 23.75 9.94
C ALA A 47 13.80 22.49 10.34
N ILE A 48 14.12 21.36 9.70
CA ILE A 48 13.62 20.03 10.01
C ILE A 48 14.69 19.37 10.86
N LYS A 49 14.30 18.72 11.96
CA LYS A 49 15.24 17.94 12.78
C LYS A 49 15.91 16.89 11.89
N ASP A 50 17.24 16.87 11.81
CA ASP A 50 18.03 15.94 10.97
C ASP A 50 17.60 14.48 11.13
N ARG A 51 17.25 14.09 12.36
CA ARG A 51 16.73 12.75 12.68
C ARG A 51 15.44 12.40 11.92
N ALA A 52 14.53 13.35 11.73
CA ALA A 52 13.29 13.14 11.00
C ALA A 52 13.54 13.02 9.49
N VAL A 53 14.50 13.78 8.95
CA VAL A 53 14.90 13.71 7.53
C VAL A 53 15.45 12.32 7.21
N GLY A 54 16.43 11.85 8.00
CA GLY A 54 17.02 10.52 7.82
C GLY A 54 15.99 9.39 7.91
N PHE A 55 15.06 9.48 8.86
CA PHE A 55 13.97 8.51 8.99
C PHE A 55 13.04 8.50 7.78
N LEU A 56 12.55 9.67 7.34
CA LEU A 56 11.62 9.77 6.21
C LEU A 56 12.25 9.33 4.89
N LEU A 57 13.52 9.68 4.64
CA LEU A 57 14.25 9.20 3.47
C LEU A 57 14.38 7.67 3.49
N GLY A 58 14.77 7.09 4.62
CA GLY A 58 14.84 5.64 4.78
C GLY A 58 13.48 4.95 4.59
N PHE A 59 12.41 5.55 5.13
CA PHE A 59 11.04 5.04 5.00
C PHE A 59 10.56 5.05 3.53
N PHE A 60 10.73 6.16 2.81
CA PHE A 60 10.33 6.25 1.40
C PHE A 60 11.16 5.34 0.48
N LEU A 61 12.47 5.22 0.72
CA LEU A 61 13.34 4.34 -0.06
C LEU A 61 13.00 2.86 0.18
N SER A 62 12.84 2.44 1.44
CA SER A 62 12.49 1.05 1.77
C SER A 62 11.14 0.65 1.17
N LEU A 63 10.14 1.52 1.26
CA LEU A 63 8.83 1.27 0.66
C LEU A 63 8.90 1.20 -0.87
N SER A 64 9.71 2.05 -1.49
CA SER A 64 9.97 2.03 -2.94
C SER A 64 10.58 0.70 -3.39
N VAL A 65 11.54 0.16 -2.62
CA VAL A 65 12.17 -1.15 -2.91
C VAL A 65 11.13 -2.27 -2.85
N VAL A 66 10.25 -2.28 -1.83
CA VAL A 66 9.18 -3.27 -1.70
C VAL A 66 8.27 -3.27 -2.93
N PHE A 67 7.79 -2.10 -3.35
CA PHE A 67 6.96 -1.99 -4.56
C PHE A 67 7.72 -2.39 -5.83
N MET A 68 9.01 -2.07 -5.93
CA MET A 68 9.85 -2.49 -7.05
C MET A 68 9.97 -4.02 -7.14
N ILE A 69 10.14 -4.71 -6.01
CA ILE A 69 10.14 -6.18 -5.95
C ILE A 69 8.82 -6.74 -6.47
N TYR A 70 7.68 -6.16 -6.09
CA TYR A 70 6.37 -6.57 -6.61
C TYR A 70 6.23 -6.36 -8.12
N ILE A 71 6.72 -5.23 -8.65
CA ILE A 71 6.73 -4.95 -10.09
C ILE A 71 7.55 -6.01 -10.83
N ILE A 72 8.77 -6.32 -10.35
CA ILE A 72 9.65 -7.32 -10.95
C ILE A 72 9.00 -8.71 -10.90
N ARG A 73 8.44 -9.10 -9.76
CA ARG A 73 7.74 -10.38 -9.59
C ARG A 73 6.56 -10.51 -10.56
N ASN A 74 5.75 -9.46 -10.70
CA ASN A 74 4.64 -9.44 -11.64
C ASN A 74 5.10 -9.46 -13.10
N ARG A 75 6.19 -8.75 -13.46
CA ARG A 75 6.78 -8.80 -14.81
C ARG A 75 7.29 -10.20 -15.14
N ARG A 76 8.00 -10.85 -14.22
CA ARG A 76 8.46 -12.25 -14.37
C ARG A 76 7.27 -13.21 -14.52
N ALA A 77 6.21 -13.04 -13.74
CA ALA A 77 5.00 -13.84 -13.87
C ALA A 77 4.27 -13.60 -15.20
N MET A 78 4.27 -12.38 -15.75
CA MET A 78 3.72 -12.14 -17.08
C MET A 78 4.56 -12.75 -18.20
N ASN A 79 5.89 -12.80 -18.09
CA ASN A 79 6.72 -13.37 -19.15
C ASN A 79 6.70 -14.91 -19.19
N ASP A 80 6.24 -15.56 -18.12
CA ASP A 80 6.23 -17.01 -17.95
C ASP A 80 4.79 -17.53 -17.78
N SER A 81 4.29 -18.28 -18.77
CA SER A 81 2.90 -18.76 -18.79
C SER A 81 2.56 -19.70 -17.63
N GLU A 82 3.52 -20.51 -17.16
CA GLU A 82 3.30 -21.39 -16.01
C GLU A 82 3.22 -20.59 -14.70
N LYS A 83 4.13 -19.63 -14.51
CA LYS A 83 4.10 -18.76 -13.33
C LYS A 83 2.84 -17.92 -13.29
N LEU A 84 2.40 -17.40 -14.43
CA LEU A 84 1.15 -16.66 -14.55
C LEU A 84 -0.05 -17.51 -14.09
N LYS A 85 -0.16 -18.73 -14.62
CA LYS A 85 -1.25 -19.65 -14.31
C LYS A 85 -1.25 -20.04 -12.83
N LYS A 86 -0.07 -20.40 -12.29
CA LYS A 86 0.10 -20.70 -10.86
C LYS A 86 -0.31 -19.53 -9.97
N GLN A 87 0.13 -18.31 -10.29
CA GLN A 87 -0.23 -17.12 -9.51
C GLN A 87 -1.73 -16.80 -9.60
N ARG A 88 -2.35 -16.99 -10.77
CA ARG A 88 -3.79 -16.78 -10.97
C ARG A 88 -4.62 -17.77 -10.15
N ILE A 89 -4.29 -19.06 -10.21
CA ILE A 89 -4.99 -20.11 -9.44
C ILE A 89 -4.88 -19.79 -7.96
N ALA A 90 -3.67 -19.51 -7.46
CA ALA A 90 -3.46 -19.16 -6.06
C ALA A 90 -4.27 -17.91 -5.62
N LYS A 91 -4.41 -16.90 -6.49
CA LYS A 91 -5.18 -15.68 -6.18
C LYS A 91 -6.70 -15.82 -6.32
N THR A 92 -7.18 -16.86 -7.00
CA THR A 92 -8.62 -17.07 -7.26
C THR A 92 -9.18 -18.21 -6.43
N ASP A 93 -8.32 -18.99 -5.77
CA ASP A 93 -8.69 -20.00 -4.79
C ASP A 93 -9.50 -19.37 -3.65
N GLU A 94 -10.71 -19.87 -3.45
CA GLU A 94 -11.68 -19.39 -2.46
C GLU A 94 -11.08 -19.37 -1.05
N ARG A 95 -10.28 -20.38 -0.70
CA ARG A 95 -9.63 -20.46 0.62
C ARG A 95 -8.64 -19.32 0.81
N ASN A 96 -7.85 -19.00 -0.22
CA ASN A 96 -6.88 -17.91 -0.12
C ASN A 96 -7.58 -16.54 -0.07
N LEU A 97 -8.69 -16.38 -0.77
CA LEU A 97 -9.52 -15.18 -0.69
C LEU A 97 -10.14 -15.00 0.70
N GLU A 98 -10.63 -16.08 1.30
CA GLU A 98 -11.20 -16.05 2.65
C GLU A 98 -10.12 -15.71 3.71
N ILE A 99 -8.96 -16.36 3.64
CA ILE A 99 -7.82 -16.06 4.54
C ILE A 99 -7.43 -14.59 4.41
N ALA A 100 -7.29 -14.08 3.19
CA ALA A 100 -6.93 -12.67 2.96
C ALA A 100 -8.01 -11.72 3.50
N SER A 101 -9.29 -12.03 3.33
CA SER A 101 -10.41 -11.25 3.86
C SER A 101 -10.39 -11.21 5.39
N LYS A 102 -10.25 -12.37 6.07
CA LYS A 102 -10.16 -12.44 7.53
C LYS A 102 -8.93 -11.72 8.06
N ALA A 103 -7.78 -11.88 7.40
CA ALA A 103 -6.56 -11.17 7.77
C ALA A 103 -6.74 -9.65 7.69
N LEU A 104 -7.37 -9.14 6.62
CA LEU A 104 -7.67 -7.71 6.47
C LEU A 104 -8.66 -7.21 7.52
N GLN A 105 -9.69 -7.98 7.87
CA GLN A 105 -10.63 -7.63 8.93
C GLN A 105 -9.94 -7.49 10.28
N ILE A 106 -9.17 -8.50 10.69
CA ILE A 106 -8.42 -8.47 11.95
C ILE A 106 -7.40 -7.33 11.94
N THR A 107 -6.68 -7.13 10.84
CA THR A 107 -5.73 -6.01 10.70
C THR A 107 -6.42 -4.66 10.85
N GLY A 108 -7.63 -4.51 10.30
CA GLY A 108 -8.44 -3.30 10.47
C GLY A 108 -8.80 -3.02 11.92
N TYR A 109 -9.24 -4.04 12.67
CA TYR A 109 -9.53 -3.91 14.10
C TYR A 109 -8.28 -3.57 14.92
N VAL A 110 -7.17 -4.25 14.67
CA VAL A 110 -5.89 -3.97 15.33
C VAL A 110 -5.43 -2.55 15.06
N MET A 111 -5.48 -2.09 13.79
CA MET A 111 -5.10 -0.72 13.42
C MET A 111 -5.95 0.33 14.13
N ALA A 112 -7.28 0.16 14.14
CA ALA A 112 -8.18 1.07 14.85
C ALA A 112 -7.87 1.10 16.35
N THR A 113 -7.62 -0.06 16.96
CA THR A 113 -7.28 -0.17 18.39
C THR A 113 -5.97 0.55 18.71
N VAL A 114 -4.92 0.34 17.90
CA VAL A 114 -3.63 1.02 18.06
C VAL A 114 -3.77 2.54 17.92
N LEU A 115 -4.57 3.03 16.97
CA LEU A 115 -4.79 4.48 16.81
C LEU A 115 -5.56 5.10 17.98
N VAL A 116 -6.51 4.39 18.58
CA VAL A 116 -7.19 4.81 19.81
C VAL A 116 -6.20 4.90 20.97
N LEU A 117 -5.39 3.85 21.18
CA LEU A 117 -4.38 3.83 22.23
C LEU A 117 -3.33 4.93 22.04
N LEU A 118 -2.87 5.15 20.80
CA LEU A 118 -1.95 6.25 20.48
C LEU A 118 -2.58 7.62 20.70
N SER A 119 -3.87 7.78 20.46
CA SER A 119 -4.58 9.04 20.76
C SER A 119 -4.64 9.28 22.26
N LEU A 120 -4.97 8.25 23.04
CA LEU A 120 -5.04 8.33 24.51
C LEU A 120 -3.66 8.59 25.12
N ILE A 121 -2.64 7.82 24.76
CA ILE A 121 -1.27 8.04 25.24
C ILE A 121 -0.77 9.40 24.75
N GLY A 122 -1.08 9.74 23.49
CA GLY A 122 -0.76 11.02 22.88
C GLY A 122 -1.32 12.21 23.63
N SER A 123 -2.50 12.10 24.27
CA SER A 123 -3.08 13.21 25.04
C SER A 123 -2.24 13.60 26.25
N PHE A 124 -1.48 12.65 26.82
CA PHE A 124 -0.56 12.92 27.93
C PHE A 124 0.82 13.41 27.47
N ILE A 125 1.23 13.09 26.23
CA ILE A 125 2.57 13.42 25.71
C ILE A 125 2.56 14.74 24.93
N SER A 126 1.71 14.86 23.90
CA SER A 126 1.62 16.07 23.10
C SER A 126 0.29 16.17 22.36
N LYS A 127 -0.27 17.39 22.37
CA LYS A 127 -1.50 17.73 21.65
C LYS A 127 -1.42 17.35 20.17
N ASN A 128 -0.26 17.56 19.51
CA ASN A 128 -0.07 17.22 18.10
C ASN A 128 -0.15 15.72 17.84
N LEU A 129 0.44 14.88 18.70
CA LEU A 129 0.39 13.42 18.55
C LEU A 129 -1.04 12.91 18.70
N MET A 130 -1.77 13.41 19.70
CA MET A 130 -3.20 13.10 19.90
C MET A 130 -4.02 13.43 18.65
N PHE A 131 -3.96 14.68 18.16
CA PHE A 131 -4.72 15.09 16.97
C PHE A 131 -4.33 14.33 15.71
N THR A 132 -3.04 14.00 15.54
CA THR A 132 -2.57 13.24 14.38
C THR A 132 -3.11 11.81 14.42
N ALA A 133 -3.01 11.12 15.56
CA ALA A 133 -3.53 9.75 15.71
C ALA A 133 -5.06 9.70 15.56
N SER A 134 -5.77 10.65 16.17
CA SER A 134 -7.24 10.74 16.08
C SER A 134 -7.71 11.07 14.66
N SER A 135 -7.04 12.00 13.96
CA SER A 135 -7.40 12.34 12.58
C SER A 135 -7.16 11.16 11.63
N LEU A 136 -6.07 10.41 11.78
CA LEU A 136 -5.84 9.18 11.02
C LEU A 136 -6.92 8.12 11.28
N LEU A 137 -7.39 7.99 12.52
CA LEU A 137 -8.51 7.10 12.86
C LEU A 137 -9.80 7.53 12.14
N TYR A 138 -10.14 8.82 12.15
CA TYR A 138 -11.31 9.32 11.44
C TYR A 138 -11.22 9.13 9.93
N VAL A 139 -10.04 9.36 9.33
CA VAL A 139 -9.81 9.08 7.89
C VAL A 139 -10.01 7.59 7.61
N PHE A 140 -9.47 6.70 8.47
CA PHE A 140 -9.65 5.27 8.32
C PHE A 140 -11.15 4.86 8.39
N LEU A 141 -11.87 5.31 9.40
CA LEU A 141 -13.30 4.97 9.58
C LEU A 141 -14.19 5.55 8.48
N THR A 142 -13.98 6.80 8.09
CA THR A 142 -14.74 7.43 6.99
C THR A 142 -14.45 6.76 5.66
N SER A 143 -13.19 6.40 5.37
CA SER A 143 -12.84 5.64 4.17
C SER A 143 -13.52 4.28 4.14
N TYR A 144 -13.58 3.58 5.28
CA TYR A 144 -14.30 2.31 5.41
C TYR A 144 -15.79 2.50 5.14
N LEU A 145 -16.41 3.52 5.75
CA LEU A 145 -17.85 3.80 5.57
C LEU A 145 -18.18 4.13 4.11
N ILE A 146 -17.38 4.98 3.45
CA ILE A 146 -17.55 5.32 2.03
C ILE A 146 -17.44 4.05 1.17
N CYS A 147 -16.39 3.24 1.40
CA CYS A 147 -16.20 1.98 0.67
C CYS A 147 -17.37 1.02 0.92
N TYR A 148 -17.81 0.86 2.17
CA TYR A 148 -18.91 0.00 2.55
C TYR A 148 -20.21 0.41 1.85
N VAL A 149 -20.55 1.71 1.86
CA VAL A 149 -21.74 2.22 1.17
C VAL A 149 -21.64 2.04 -0.34
N TYR A 150 -20.46 2.31 -0.94
CA TYR A 150 -20.24 2.11 -2.37
C TYR A 150 -20.40 0.65 -2.79
N PHE A 151 -19.76 -0.28 -2.08
CA PHE A 151 -19.82 -1.70 -2.40
C PHE A 151 -21.18 -2.30 -2.08
N ARG A 152 -21.84 -1.90 -0.99
CA ARG A 152 -23.23 -2.32 -0.67
C ARG A 152 -24.23 -1.92 -1.76
N LYS A 153 -24.01 -0.80 -2.46
CA LYS A 153 -24.88 -0.38 -3.57
C LYS A 153 -24.58 -1.09 -4.88
N LYS A 154 -23.37 -1.62 -5.03
CA LYS A 154 -22.87 -2.18 -6.30
C LYS A 154 -22.95 -3.71 -6.33
N LEU A 155 -22.79 -4.35 -5.19
CA LEU A 155 -22.95 -5.80 -4.96
C LEU A 155 -24.39 -6.08 -4.54
#